data_AF-A0A7J2IMY1-F1
#
_entry.id   AF-A0A7J2IMY1-F1
#
_cell.length_a   1.000
_cell.length_b   1.000
_cell.length_c   1.000
_cell.angle_alpha   90.00
_cell.angle_beta   90.00
_cell.angle_gamma   90.00
#
_symmetry.space_group_name_H-M   'P 1'
#
loop_
_entity.id
_entity.type
_entity.pdbx_description
1 polymer ?
#
loop_
_entity_poly.entity_id
_entity_poly.type
_entity_poly.pdbx_seq_one_letter_code
_entity_poly.pdbx_strand_id
1 'polypeptide(L)' 'MMLMSGKEYVDSLKGRKVEVYAFGEKIEKPCEHPLLKPSLNSIAATYDIAFDPKYTQLATATSHLTGKKINRFTHIH' A
#
# COMPACT_ATOMS: atom_id res chain seq x y z
N MET A 1 -0.67 9.42 8.71
CA MET A 1 -0.56 9.48 7.25
C MET A 1 -1.89 9.93 6.68
N MET A 2 -1.88 10.75 5.64
CA MET A 2 -3.07 11.03 4.83
C MET A 2 -3.48 9.73 4.10
N LEU A 3 -4.74 9.64 3.66
CA LEU A 3 -5.13 8.61 2.69
C LEU A 3 -4.23 8.73 1.45
N MET A 4 -3.74 7.61 0.95
CA MET A 4 -2.93 7.52 -0.26
C MET A 4 -3.71 6.72 -1.29
N SER A 5 -3.68 7.13 -2.55
CA SER A 5 -4.10 6.29 -3.67
C SER A 5 -3.16 5.08 -3.82
N GLY A 6 -3.59 4.07 -4.57
CA GLY A 6 -2.77 2.91 -4.91
C GLY A 6 -1.49 3.31 -5.64
N LYS A 7 -1.55 4.34 -6.50
CA LYS A 7 -0.38 4.91 -7.16
C LYS A 7 0.61 5.53 -6.16
N GLU A 8 0.12 6.37 -5.25
CA GLU A 8 0.96 7.00 -4.22
C GLU A 8 1.57 5.95 -3.29
N TYR A 9 0.84 4.89 -2.96
CA TYR A 9 1.36 3.75 -2.22
C TYR A 9 2.55 3.11 -2.95
N VAL A 10 2.41 2.73 -4.23
CA VAL A 10 3.50 2.11 -5.01
C VAL A 10 4.69 3.07 -5.15
N ASP A 11 4.43 4.35 -5.42
CA ASP A 11 5.48 5.37 -5.53
C ASP A 11 6.21 5.58 -4.20
N SER A 12 5.52 5.46 -3.05
CA SER A 12 6.15 5.52 -1.71
C SER A 12 7.12 4.37 -1.42
N LEU A 13 6.96 3.23 -2.11
CA LEU A 13 7.83 2.07 -1.93
C LEU A 13 9.15 2.21 -2.69
N LYS A 14 9.17 2.94 -3.81
CA LYS A 14 10.38 3.15 -4.63
C LYS A 14 11.50 3.86 -3.87
N GLY A 15 11.16 4.69 -2.88
CA GLY A 15 12.13 5.38 -2.02
C GLY A 15 12.73 4.52 -0.90
N ARG A 16 12.29 3.27 -0.73
CA ARG A 16 12.75 2.40 0.35
C ARG A 16 14.00 1.64 -0.04
N LYS A 17 14.98 1.58 0.87
CA LYS A 17 16.18 0.75 0.75
C LYS A 17 15.86 -0.68 1.19
N VAL A 18 15.09 -1.39 0.39
CA VAL A 18 14.78 -2.81 0.61
C VAL A 18 15.68 -3.68 -0.26
N GLU A 19 16.33 -4.67 0.33
CA GLU A 19 17.06 -5.68 -0.41
C GLU A 19 16.14 -6.88 -0.64
N VAL A 20 15.93 -7.23 -1.90
CA VAL A 20 15.06 -8.34 -2.28
C VAL A 20 15.84 -9.31 -3.12
N TYR A 21 15.79 -10.57 -2.73
CA TYR A 21 16.39 -11.69 -3.44
C TYR A 21 15.31 -12.71 -3.80
N ALA A 22 15.35 -13.23 -5.02
CA ALA A 22 14.46 -14.30 -5.46
C ALA A 22 15.24 -15.24 -6.38
N PHE A 23 15.01 -16.56 -6.24
CA PHE A 23 15.68 -17.57 -7.06
C PHE A 23 17.22 -17.48 -7.07
N GLY A 24 17.82 -17.03 -5.96
CA GLY A 24 19.27 -16.88 -5.82
C GLY A 24 19.85 -15.57 -6.38
N GLU A 25 19.02 -14.70 -6.97
CA GLU A 25 19.45 -13.44 -7.57
C GLU A 25 18.91 -12.23 -6.82
N LYS A 26 19.67 -11.12 -6.84
CA LYS A 26 19.23 -9.82 -6.30
C LYS A 26 18.32 -9.11 -7.30
N ILE A 27 17.18 -8.62 -6.82
CA ILE A 27 16.27 -7.79 -7.61
C ILE A 27 16.59 -6.31 -7.36
N GLU A 28 17.16 -5.64 -8.35
CA GLU A 28 17.57 -4.23 -8.25
C GLU A 28 16.40 -3.24 -8.13
N LYS A 29 15.26 -3.55 -8.76
CA LYS A 29 14.05 -2.69 -8.72
C LYS A 29 12.81 -3.48 -8.30
N PRO A 30 12.64 -3.77 -7.00
CA PRO A 30 11.55 -4.62 -6.53
C PRO A 30 10.15 -4.10 -6.93
N CYS A 31 9.94 -2.79 -6.90
CA CYS A 31 8.65 -2.17 -7.23
C CYS A 31 8.26 -2.26 -8.71
N GLU A 32 9.22 -2.58 -9.60
CA GLU A 32 9.02 -2.71 -11.05
C GLU A 32 9.09 -4.18 -11.50
N HIS A 33 9.53 -5.08 -10.62
CA HIS A 33 9.79 -6.47 -10.99
C HIS A 33 8.49 -7.26 -11.21
N PRO A 34 8.33 -7.98 -12.34
CA PRO A 34 7.10 -8.72 -12.67
C PRO A 34 6.66 -9.71 -11.59
N LEU A 35 7.61 -10.36 -10.90
CA LEU A 35 7.34 -11.28 -9.79
C LEU A 35 6.56 -10.63 -8.64
N LEU A 36 6.82 -9.35 -8.36
CA LEU A 36 6.29 -8.64 -7.19
C LEU A 36 5.06 -7.79 -7.54
N LYS A 37 4.89 -7.47 -8.83
CA LYS A 37 3.80 -6.63 -9.34
C LYS A 37 2.40 -7.10 -8.93
N PRO A 38 2.05 -8.41 -8.95
CA PRO A 38 0.72 -8.86 -8.52
C PRO A 38 0.42 -8.51 -7.05
N SER A 39 1.38 -8.75 -6.15
CA SER A 39 1.24 -8.44 -4.72
C SER A 39 1.13 -6.93 -4.48
N LEU A 40 1.95 -6.13 -5.19
CA LEU A 40 1.88 -4.68 -5.14
C LEU A 40 0.50 -4.16 -5.59
N ASN A 41 -0.03 -4.71 -6.69
CA ASN A 41 -1.35 -4.33 -7.20
C ASN A 41 -2.48 -4.72 -6.23
N SER A 42 -2.40 -5.89 -5.60
CA SER A 42 -3.40 -6.32 -4.62
C SER A 42 -3.49 -5.37 -3.44
N ILE A 43 -2.34 -4.93 -2.91
CA ILE A 43 -2.31 -3.95 -1.83
C ILE A 43 -2.75 -2.58 -2.34
N ALA A 44 -2.27 -2.13 -3.52
CA ALA A 44 -2.67 -0.86 -4.11
C ALA A 44 -4.19 -0.72 -4.27
N ALA A 45 -4.90 -1.81 -4.63
CA ALA A 45 -6.35 -1.82 -4.72
C ALA A 45 -7.04 -1.49 -3.39
N THR A 46 -6.46 -1.87 -2.25
CA THR A 46 -6.98 -1.50 -0.91
C THR A 46 -6.83 -0.01 -0.63
N TYR A 47 -5.84 0.65 -1.23
CA TYR A 47 -5.65 2.09 -1.16
C TYR A 47 -6.62 2.82 -2.07
N ASP A 48 -6.84 2.34 -3.30
CA ASP A 48 -7.78 2.95 -4.24
C ASP A 48 -9.23 2.87 -3.75
N ILE A 49 -9.66 1.73 -3.20
CA ILE A 49 -11.04 1.55 -2.71
C ILE A 49 -11.39 2.46 -1.52
N ALA A 50 -10.37 3.00 -0.82
CA ALA A 50 -10.58 3.97 0.25
C ALA A 50 -11.10 5.33 -0.25
N PHE A 51 -10.98 5.61 -1.55
CA PHE A 51 -11.51 6.80 -2.21
C PHE A 51 -12.86 6.56 -2.90
N ASP A 52 -13.31 5.31 -3.00
CA ASP A 52 -14.64 5.02 -3.54
C ASP A 52 -15.71 5.41 -2.50
N PRO A 53 -16.61 6.37 -2.81
CA PRO A 53 -17.68 6.78 -1.90
C PRO A 53 -18.55 5.61 -1.44
N LYS A 54 -18.75 4.59 -2.30
CA LYS A 54 -19.55 3.40 -2.00
C LYS A 54 -18.95 2.56 -0.87
N TYR A 55 -17.63 2.52 -0.76
CA TYR A 55 -16.91 1.65 0.17
C TYR A 55 -16.20 2.41 1.29
N THR A 56 -16.30 3.74 1.34
CA THR A 56 -15.55 4.59 2.28
C THR A 56 -15.66 4.11 3.73
N GLN A 57 -16.84 3.71 4.22
CA GLN A 57 -16.99 3.23 5.60
C GLN A 57 -16.27 1.89 5.87
N LEU A 58 -16.21 1.01 4.86
CA LEU A 58 -15.54 -0.29 4.95
C LEU A 58 -14.03 -0.16 4.75
N ALA A 59 -13.60 0.70 3.84
CA ALA A 59 -12.20 0.85 3.45
C ALA A 59 -11.41 1.84 4.32
N THR A 60 -12.08 2.60 5.19
CA THR A 60 -11.43 3.55 6.11
C THR A 60 -11.73 3.25 7.58
N ALA A 61 -10.87 3.75 8.45
CA ALA A 61 -11.02 3.69 9.91
C ALA A 61 -10.46 4.96 10.55
N THR A 62 -10.90 5.30 11.76
CA THR A 62 -10.30 6.39 12.55
C THR A 62 -9.19 5.80 13.42
N SER A 63 -7.97 6.27 13.22
CA SER A 63 -6.81 5.82 14.00
C SER A 63 -6.93 6.23 15.46
N HIS A 64 -6.90 5.27 16.39
CA HIS A 64 -6.89 5.55 17.84
C HIS A 64 -5.61 6.28 18.31
N LEU A 65 -4.53 6.27 17.52
CA LEU A 65 -3.27 6.94 17.83
C LEU A 65 -3.26 8.42 17.45
N THR A 66 -3.98 8.80 16.38
CA THR A 66 -3.88 10.14 15.78
C THR A 66 -5.21 10.87 15.62
N GLY A 67 -6.34 10.19 15.81
CA GLY A 67 -7.69 10.72 15.54
C GLY A 67 -8.00 10.94 14.06
N LYS A 68 -7.08 10.63 13.15
CA LYS A 68 -7.24 10.86 11.71
C LYS A 68 -7.88 9.66 11.02
N LYS A 69 -8.66 9.94 9.97
CA LYS A 69 -9.12 8.90 9.03
C LYS A 69 -7.92 8.35 8.26
N ILE A 70 -7.79 7.03 8.26
CA ILE A 70 -6.74 6.27 7.60
C ILE A 70 -7.33 5.14 6.76
N ASN A 71 -6.50 4.51 5.94
CA ASN A 71 -6.85 3.25 5.30
C ASN A 71 -7.05 2.16 6.36
N ARG A 72 -8.16 1.41 6.27
CA ARG A 72 -8.47 0.34 7.23
C ARG A 72 -7.43 -0.78 7.22
N PHE A 73 -6.81 -1.08 6.09
CA PHE A 73 -5.73 -2.08 5.99
C PHE A 73 -4.57 -1.78 6.95
N THR A 74 -4.33 -0.51 7.26
CA THR A 74 -3.26 -0.06 8.16
C THR A 74 -3.72 0.21 9.59
N HIS A 75 -4.97 -0.12 9.93
CA HIS A 75 -5.54 0.13 11.25
C HIS A 75 -5.06 -0.92 12.25
N ILE A 76 -4.71 -0.46 13.46
CA ILE A 76 -4.36 -1.31 14.61
C ILE A 76 -5.57 -1.31 15.55
N HIS A 77 -5.97 -2.49 16.05
CA HIS A 77 -7.12 -2.68 16.93
C HIS A 77 -6.72 -2.69 18.40
#